data_AF-A0A0B2QBX8-F1
#
_entry.id   AF-A0A0B2QBX8-F1
#
_cell.length_a   1.000
_cell.length_b   1.000
_cell.length_c   1.000
_cell.angle_alpha   90.00
_cell.angle_beta   90.00
_cell.angle_gamma   90.00
#
_symmetry.space_group_name_H-M   'P 1'
#
loop_
_entity.id
_entity.type
_entity.pdbx_description
1 polymer ?
#
loop_
_entity_poly.entity_id
_entity_poly.type
_entity_poly.pdbx_seq_one_letter_code
_entity_poly.pdbx_strand_id
1 'polypeptide(L)'
;ASINLMPFSMCRRLGELEIMPTRMTLQLADRSITRPYGVIEDVLVRVKHFILPTDFVVMDICEDNDIPVILGRPFMLTASCIVDMGRK
;
A
#
# COMPACT_ATOMS: atom_id res chain seq x y z
N ALA A 1 5.98 -7.29 0.62
CA ALA A 1 5.22 -6.97 1.85
C ALA A 1 3.94 -7.81 1.92
N SER A 2 3.38 -8.05 3.11
CA SER A 2 2.11 -8.77 3.32
C SER A 2 0.87 -7.93 3.02
N ILE A 3 1.01 -6.60 3.00
CA ILE A 3 -0.04 -5.62 2.80
C ILE A 3 0.36 -4.65 1.69
N ASN A 4 -0.62 -3.95 1.11
CA ASN A 4 -0.35 -2.71 0.38
C ASN A 4 -0.28 -1.56 1.39
N LEU A 5 0.63 -0.62 1.17
CA LEU A 5 0.91 0.45 2.12
C LEU A 5 0.95 1.79 1.41
N MET A 6 0.30 2.78 2.01
CA MET A 6 0.29 4.16 1.56
C MET A 6 0.71 5.11 2.69
N PRO A 7 1.67 6.03 2.46
CA PRO A 7 1.95 7.13 3.38
C PRO A 7 0.73 8.03 3.57
N PHE A 8 0.50 8.48 4.80
CA PHE A 8 -0.64 9.35 5.13
C PHE A 8 -0.64 10.65 4.31
N SER A 9 0.53 11.26 4.10
CA SER A 9 0.66 12.46 3.29
C SER A 9 0.26 12.23 1.82
N MET A 10 0.49 11.03 1.27
CA MET A 10 0.08 10.70 -0.08
C MET A 10 -1.43 10.48 -0.16
N CYS A 11 -2.00 9.79 0.85
CA CYS A 11 -3.45 9.63 0.99
C CYS A 11 -4.15 11.00 0.96
N ARG A 12 -3.64 12.00 1.69
CA ARG A 12 -4.19 13.36 1.68
C ARG A 12 -4.11 14.06 0.32
N ARG A 13 -3.13 13.72 -0.52
CA ARG A 13 -2.98 14.30 -1.87
C ARG A 13 -3.96 13.71 -2.89
N LEU A 14 -4.43 12.48 -2.67
CA LEU A 14 -5.39 11.81 -3.56
C LEU A 14 -6.83 12.31 -3.38
N GLY A 15 -7.10 13.12 -2.35
CA GLY A 15 -8.39 13.70 -2.05
C GLY A 15 -8.92 13.28 -0.68
N GLU A 16 -10.21 13.49 -0.44
CA GLU A 16 -10.90 13.08 0.78
C GLU A 16 -11.30 11.60 0.70
N LEU A 17 -10.29 10.71 0.67
CA LEU A 17 -10.52 9.29 0.82
C LEU A 17 -10.89 8.99 2.27
N GLU A 18 -11.96 8.21 2.46
CA GLU A 18 -12.41 7.84 3.81
C GLU A 18 -11.46 6.78 4.39
N ILE A 19 -10.76 7.13 5.46
CA ILE A 19 -9.86 6.22 6.17
C ILE A 19 -10.67 5.45 7.21
N MET A 20 -10.95 4.18 6.94
CA MET A 20 -11.65 3.28 7.84
C MET A 20 -10.77 2.93 9.04
N PRO A 21 -11.25 3.13 10.29
CA PRO A 21 -10.52 2.70 11.47
C PRO A 21 -10.25 1.19 11.45
N THR A 22 -9.05 0.79 11.88
CA THR A 22 -8.69 -0.63 11.99
C THR A 22 -8.08 -0.95 13.35
N ARG A 23 -8.27 -2.18 13.83
CA ARG A 23 -7.61 -2.70 15.04
C ARG A 23 -6.29 -3.42 14.73
N MET A 24 -5.84 -3.36 13.48
CA MET A 24 -4.61 -3.99 13.02
C MET A 24 -3.37 -3.42 13.75
N THR A 25 -2.37 -4.27 13.95
CA THR A 25 -1.00 -3.86 14.27
C THR A 25 -0.06 -4.44 13.22
N LEU A 26 1.06 -3.77 12.98
CA LEU A 26 2.04 -4.18 11.98
C LEU A 26 3.39 -4.37 12.63
N GLN A 27 4.03 -5.50 12.32
CA GLN A 27 5.44 -5.72 12.65
C GLN A 27 6.29 -5.36 11.43
N LEU A 28 7.19 -4.40 11.61
CA LEU A 28 8.13 -3.97 10.57
C LEU A 28 9.34 -4.92 10.49
N ALA A 29 10.19 -4.74 9.47
CA ALA A 29 11.36 -5.59 9.26
C ALA A 29 12.39 -5.50 10.38
N ASP A 30 12.45 -4.35 11.06
CA ASP A 30 13.27 -4.11 12.26
C ASP A 30 12.64 -4.69 13.55
N ARG A 31 11.52 -5.41 13.41
CA ARG A 31 10.71 -6.02 14.47
C ARG A 31 9.96 -5.04 15.35
N SER A 32 10.01 -3.73 15.06
CA SER A 32 9.16 -2.75 15.74
C SER A 32 7.69 -3.01 15.42
N ILE A 33 6.81 -2.68 16.37
CA ILE A 33 5.35 -2.81 16.20
C ILE A 33 4.76 -1.41 16.10
N THR A 34 3.98 -1.17 15.04
CA THR A 34 3.29 0.09 14.82
C THR A 34 1.80 -0.12 14.57
N ARG A 35 1.02 0.95 14.72
CA ARG A 35 -0.41 0.99 14.41
C ARG A 35 -0.66 1.89 13.21
N PRO A 36 -1.35 1.41 12.17
CA PRO A 36 -1.75 2.27 11.07
C PRO A 36 -2.84 3.25 11.51
N TYR A 37 -3.04 4.32 10.73
CA TYR A 37 -4.20 5.21 10.90
C TYR A 37 -5.51 4.48 10.58
N GLY A 38 -5.47 3.62 9.57
CA GLY A 38 -6.64 2.94 9.06
C GLY A 38 -6.37 2.26 7.74
N VAL A 39 -7.46 1.92 7.06
CA VAL A 39 -7.47 1.33 5.73
C VAL A 39 -8.29 2.23 4.81
N ILE A 40 -7.82 2.44 3.59
CA ILE A 40 -8.63 2.97 2.50
C ILE A 40 -8.95 1.81 1.58
N GLU A 41 -10.23 1.66 1.23
CA GLU A 41 -10.73 0.53 0.43
C GLU A 41 -10.94 0.96 -1.03
N ASP A 42 -10.87 0.00 -1.96
CA ASP A 42 -11.24 0.16 -3.37
C ASP A 42 -10.50 1.28 -4.13
N VAL A 43 -9.25 1.58 -3.77
CA VAL A 43 -8.43 2.57 -4.50
C VAL A 43 -8.05 2.03 -5.88
N LEU A 44 -8.42 2.76 -6.93
CA LEU A 44 -8.09 2.40 -8.30
C LEU A 44 -6.62 2.71 -8.62
N VAL A 45 -5.83 1.67 -8.84
CA VAL A 45 -4.42 1.78 -9.23
C VAL A 45 -4.29 1.48 -10.72
N ARG A 46 -3.74 2.45 -11.47
CA ARG A 46 -3.43 2.27 -12.89
C ARG A 46 -1.99 1.80 -13.08
N VAL A 47 -1.82 0.62 -13.66
CA VAL A 47 -0.52 0.06 -14.06
C VAL A 47 -0.52 -0.16 -15.56
N LYS A 48 0.24 0.67 -16.29
CA LYS A 48 0.20 0.73 -17.77
C LYS A 48 -1.24 0.94 -18.25
N HIS A 49 -1.85 -0.09 -18.87
CA HIS A 49 -3.21 -0.07 -19.40
C HIS A 49 -4.25 -0.74 -18.48
N PHE A 50 -3.81 -1.34 -17.37
CA PHE A 50 -4.70 -1.96 -16.39
C PHE A 50 -5.11 -0.96 -15.33
N ILE A 51 -6.35 -1.05 -14.88
CA ILE A 51 -6.87 -0.35 -13.71
C ILE A 51 -7.43 -1.42 -12.78
N LEU A 52 -6.86 -1.53 -11.58
CA LEU A 52 -7.22 -2.55 -10.61
C LEU A 52 -7.57 -1.90 -9.27
N PRO A 53 -8.69 -2.29 -8.63
CA PRO A 53 -9.01 -1.83 -7.29
C PRO A 53 -8.09 -2.51 -6.27
N THR A 54 -7.70 -1.77 -5.24
CA THR A 54 -6.93 -2.32 -4.13
C THR A 54 -7.07 -1.50 -2.86
N ASP A 55 -7.04 -2.19 -1.73
CA ASP A 55 -7.06 -1.55 -0.42
C ASP A 55 -5.63 -1.20 0.00
N PHE A 56 -5.46 -0.08 0.70
CA PHE A 56 -4.18 0.32 1.28
C PHE A 56 -4.30 0.51 2.78
N VAL A 57 -3.31 0.00 3.51
CA VAL A 57 -3.10 0.39 4.90
C VAL A 57 -2.38 1.74 4.94
N VAL A 58 -2.95 2.70 5.64
CA VAL A 58 -2.43 4.07 5.74
C VAL A 58 -1.59 4.23 7.00
N MET A 59 -0.35 4.72 6.87
CA MET A 59 0.57 4.92 8.01
C MET A 59 1.22 6.30 8.03
N ASP A 60 1.57 6.77 9.23
CA ASP A 60 2.43 7.94 9.43
C ASP A 60 3.89 7.56 9.16
N ILE A 61 4.29 7.57 7.89
CA ILE A 61 5.68 7.36 7.50
C ILE A 61 6.12 8.49 6.59
N CYS A 62 7.41 8.81 6.64
CA CYS A 62 7.99 9.76 5.71
C CYS A 62 7.80 9.23 4.27
N GLU A 63 7.28 10.09 3.40
CA GLU A 63 7.30 9.82 1.97
C GLU A 63 8.76 9.69 1.52
N ASP A 64 9.08 8.54 0.94
CA ASP A 64 10.27 8.38 0.14
C ASP A 64 9.90 8.76 -1.30
N ASN A 65 10.60 9.74 -1.87
CA ASN A 65 10.36 10.16 -3.26
C ASN A 65 10.62 9.02 -4.26
N ASP A 66 11.48 8.06 -3.89
CA ASP A 66 11.79 6.89 -4.71
C ASP A 66 10.77 5.76 -4.52
N ILE A 67 10.10 5.69 -3.36
CA ILE A 67 9.11 4.65 -3.01
C ILE A 67 7.84 5.29 -2.42
N PRO A 68 6.96 5.85 -3.27
CA PRO A 68 5.77 6.55 -2.79
C PRO A 68 4.69 5.62 -2.20
N VAL A 69 4.66 4.34 -2.61
CA VAL A 69 3.74 3.31 -2.10
C VAL A 69 4.37 1.92 -2.16
N ILE A 70 3.87 0.99 -1.34
CA ILE A 70 4.23 -0.42 -1.44
C ILE A 70 3.02 -1.20 -1.97
N LEU A 71 3.18 -1.85 -3.12
CA LEU A 71 2.23 -2.85 -3.62
C LEU A 71 2.65 -4.22 -3.07
N GLY A 72 1.88 -4.69 -2.10
CA GLY A 72 2.14 -5.95 -1.42
C GLY A 72 1.65 -7.17 -2.18
N ARG A 73 1.74 -8.32 -1.51
CA ARG A 73 1.17 -9.58 -2.02
C ARG A 73 -0.32 -9.49 -2.37
N PRO A 74 -1.20 -8.78 -1.63
CA PRO A 74 -2.60 -8.66 -2.00
C PRO A 74 -2.79 -8.08 -3.41
N PHE A 75 -2.18 -6.93 -3.72
CA PHE A 75 -2.25 -6.37 -5.06
C PHE A 75 -1.62 -7.29 -6.12
N MET A 76 -0.47 -7.89 -5.82
CA MET A 76 0.18 -8.82 -6.76
C MET A 76 -0.70 -10.03 -7.10
N LEU A 77 -1.45 -10.56 -6.13
CA LEU A 77 -2.42 -11.64 -6.36
C LEU A 77 -3.59 -11.15 -7.22
N THR A 78 -4.18 -9.99 -6.91
CA THR A 78 -5.26 -9.39 -7.70
C THR A 78 -4.84 -9.15 -9.15
N ALA A 79 -3.61 -8.67 -9.36
CA ALA A 79 -3.07 -8.38 -10.68
C ALA A 79 -2.56 -9.63 -11.43
N SER A 80 -2.59 -10.82 -10.82
CA SER A 80 -1.91 -12.03 -11.34
C SER A 80 -0.45 -11.73 -11.74
N CYS A 81 0.24 -10.97 -10.89
CA CYS A 81 1.57 -10.43 -11.17
C CYS A 81 2.61 -11.55 -11.29
N ILE A 82 3.40 -11.51 -12.36
CA ILE A 82 4.59 -12.34 -12.55
C ILE A 82 5.80 -11.47 -12.23
N VAL A 83 6.63 -11.95 -11.30
CA VAL A 83 7.90 -11.30 -10.95
C VAL A 83 9.01 -11.99 -11.73
N ASP A 84 9.49 -11.34 -12.79
CA ASP A 84 10.67 -11.77 -13.54
C ASP A 84 11.92 -11.15 -12.89
N MET A 85 12.82 -11.99 -12.40
CA MET A 85 14.08 -11.59 -11.77
C MET A 85 15.22 -11.43 -12.79
N GLY A 86 14.96 -11.73 -14.06
CA GLY A 86 15.97 -11.83 -15.09
C GLY A 86 17.00 -12.95 -14.83
N ARG A 87 17.92 -13.13 -15.78
CA ARG A 87 19.19 -13.82 -15.51
C ARG A 87 20.26 -12.75 -15.28
N LYS A 88 21.07 -12.93 -14.24
CA LYS A 88 22.26 -12.11 -13.97
C LYS A 88 23.21 -12.10 -15.15
#